data_AF-A0A842SSI4-F1
#
_entry.id   AF-A0A842SSI4-F1
#
_cell.length_a   1.000
_cell.length_b   1.000
_cell.length_c   1.000
_cell.angle_alpha   90.00
_cell.angle_beta   90.00
_cell.angle_gamma   90.00
#
_symmetry.space_group_name_H-M   'P 1'
#
loop_
_entity.id
_entity.type
_entity.pdbx_description
1 polymer ?
#
loop_
_entity_poly.entity_id
_entity_poly.type
_entity_poly.pdbx_seq_one_letter_code
_entity_poly.pdbx_strand_id
1 'polypeptide(L)'
;MKTKHLTAEIPIQYLEWKKSREVIRGLFEADGSLYFSQSKKGPFPDYPRIEIKSASEQLLNQVNNTLQEREFDTSIRASKTDSTSRILLSGKRMLSKWKKEIGFSDQKTISKYEMWNHLGFYIPRTSHPDRKVIIEALKQIHL
;
A
#
# COMPACT_ATOMS: atom_id res chain seq x y z
N MET A 1 19.53 25.55 -5.76
CA MET A 1 19.46 24.94 -4.41
C MET A 1 19.09 23.47 -4.58
N LYS A 2 19.96 22.51 -4.24
CA LYS A 2 19.57 21.08 -4.21
C LYS A 2 18.79 20.85 -2.91
N THR A 3 17.49 20.65 -2.99
CA THR A 3 16.63 20.32 -1.84
C THR A 3 16.96 18.90 -1.37
N LYS A 4 17.42 18.75 -0.12
CA LYS A 4 17.91 17.48 0.47
C LYS A 4 16.94 16.29 0.34
N HIS A 5 15.64 16.54 0.19
CA HIS A 5 14.61 15.49 0.10
C HIS A 5 14.54 14.79 -1.26
N LEU A 6 15.20 15.31 -2.30
CA LEU A 6 15.20 14.71 -3.63
C LEU A 6 16.19 13.53 -3.76
N THR A 7 17.15 13.42 -2.83
CA THR A 7 18.27 12.46 -2.89
C THR A 7 18.17 11.34 -1.86
N ALA A 8 16.96 11.02 -1.38
CA ALA A 8 16.79 9.89 -0.48
C ALA A 8 17.10 8.57 -1.21
N GLU A 9 17.77 7.66 -0.52
CA GLU A 9 18.11 6.34 -1.05
C GLU A 9 18.10 5.31 0.08
N ILE A 10 17.79 4.06 -0.27
CA ILE A 10 17.99 2.91 0.59
C ILE A 10 19.49 2.55 0.51
N PRO A 11 20.21 2.53 1.63
CA PRO A 11 21.60 2.10 1.63
C PRO A 11 21.74 0.66 1.14
N ILE A 12 22.79 0.38 0.35
CA ILE A 12 22.95 -0.88 -0.39
C ILE A 12 22.86 -2.13 0.51
N GLN A 13 23.34 -2.04 1.75
CA GLN A 13 23.30 -3.12 2.74
C GLN A 13 21.89 -3.50 3.22
N TYR A 14 20.88 -2.69 2.88
CA TYR A 14 19.47 -2.93 3.17
C TYR A 14 18.64 -3.32 1.94
N LEU A 15 19.24 -3.43 0.74
CA LEU A 15 18.52 -3.83 -0.48
C LEU A 15 18.21 -5.33 -0.53
N GLU A 16 18.95 -6.16 0.21
CA GLU A 16 18.65 -7.59 0.37
C GLU A 16 17.22 -7.80 0.90
N TRP A 17 16.45 -8.67 0.26
CA TRP A 17 15.00 -8.84 0.52
C TRP A 17 14.59 -8.94 1.99
N LYS A 18 15.34 -9.70 2.78
CA LYS A 18 15.04 -9.90 4.21
C LYS A 18 14.97 -8.57 4.96
N LYS A 19 15.79 -7.59 4.57
CA LYS A 19 15.86 -6.25 5.15
C LYS A 19 14.99 -5.27 4.37
N SER A 20 15.06 -5.30 3.05
CA SER A 20 14.36 -4.33 2.21
C SER A 20 12.86 -4.41 2.37
N ARG A 21 12.28 -5.60 2.59
CA ARG A 21 10.83 -5.72 2.89
C ARG A 21 10.42 -4.95 4.15
N GLU A 22 11.27 -4.90 5.17
CA GLU A 22 11.00 -4.18 6.42
C GLU A 22 11.14 -2.67 6.21
N VAL A 23 12.14 -2.25 5.41
CA VAL A 23 12.32 -0.85 4.98
C VAL A 23 11.13 -0.39 4.16
N ILE A 24 10.68 -1.19 3.18
CA ILE A 24 9.53 -0.90 2.34
C ILE A 24 8.25 -0.82 3.18
N ARG A 25 8.08 -1.71 4.17
CA ARG A 25 6.97 -1.61 5.12
C ARG A 25 7.03 -0.27 5.86
N GLY A 26 8.18 0.08 6.44
CA GLY A 26 8.36 1.36 7.15
C GLY A 26 8.07 2.57 6.26
N LEU A 27 8.55 2.55 5.01
CA LEU A 27 8.27 3.59 4.03
C LEU A 27 6.78 3.69 3.70
N PHE A 28 6.10 2.55 3.55
CA PHE A 28 4.65 2.53 3.35
C PHE A 28 3.89 3.10 4.55
N GLU A 29 4.31 2.86 5.79
CA GLU A 29 3.64 3.45 6.95
C GLU A 29 3.81 4.97 7.03
N ALA A 30 4.94 5.48 6.52
CA ALA A 30 5.22 6.91 6.49
C ALA A 30 4.51 7.63 5.33
N ASP A 31 4.69 7.14 4.11
CA ASP A 31 4.32 7.84 2.86
C ASP A 31 3.42 6.99 1.94
N GLY A 32 2.94 5.85 2.44
CA GLY A 32 2.09 4.93 1.69
C GLY A 32 0.61 5.00 2.04
N SER A 33 -0.20 4.40 1.18
CA SER A 33 -1.65 4.33 1.37
C SER A 33 -2.23 3.07 0.75
N LEU A 34 -3.12 2.41 1.52
CA LEU A 34 -4.08 1.45 1.00
C LEU A 34 -5.42 2.15 0.77
N TYR A 35 -5.90 2.09 -0.46
CA TYR A 35 -7.22 2.59 -0.84
C TYR A 35 -7.89 1.67 -1.85
N PHE A 36 -9.17 1.91 -2.08
CA PHE A 36 -10.01 1.09 -2.94
C PHE A 36 -10.65 2.00 -3.97
N SER A 37 -10.45 1.69 -5.24
CA SER A 37 -11.11 2.38 -6.35
C SER A 37 -12.37 1.62 -6.76
N GLN A 38 -13.33 2.35 -7.32
CA GLN A 38 -14.53 1.76 -7.90
C GLN A 38 -14.16 0.88 -9.10
N SER A 39 -14.46 -0.42 -9.06
CA SER A 39 -14.55 -1.20 -10.29
C SER A 39 -15.86 -0.86 -11.02
N LYS A 40 -15.99 -1.31 -12.27
CA LYS A 40 -17.22 -1.13 -13.06
C LYS A 40 -18.44 -1.86 -12.47
N LYS A 41 -18.28 -2.64 -11.39
CA LYS A 41 -19.29 -3.51 -10.82
C LYS A 41 -19.63 -3.04 -9.41
N GLY A 42 -20.89 -2.71 -9.17
CA GLY A 42 -21.45 -2.46 -7.84
C GLY A 42 -21.35 -1.01 -7.35
N PRO A 43 -22.02 -0.70 -6.22
CA PRO A 43 -22.10 0.64 -5.66
C PRO A 43 -20.92 1.02 -4.76
N PHE A 44 -20.08 0.06 -4.37
CA PHE A 44 -18.97 0.26 -3.44
C PHE A 44 -17.60 0.02 -4.09
N PRO A 45 -16.55 0.75 -3.67
CA PRO A 45 -15.20 0.51 -4.14
C PRO A 45 -14.67 -0.85 -3.70
N ASP A 46 -14.24 -1.65 -4.66
CA ASP A 46 -13.85 -3.05 -4.48
C ASP A 46 -12.45 -3.36 -5.02
N TYR A 47 -11.85 -2.44 -5.80
CA TYR A 47 -10.57 -2.67 -6.45
C TYR A 47 -9.42 -2.09 -5.62
N PRO A 48 -8.62 -2.92 -4.93
CA PRO A 48 -7.60 -2.44 -4.02
C PRO A 48 -6.39 -1.87 -4.76
N ARG A 49 -5.79 -0.84 -4.18
CA ARG A 49 -4.58 -0.20 -4.64
C ARG A 49 -3.68 0.14 -3.45
N ILE A 50 -2.42 -0.23 -3.58
CA ILE A 50 -1.35 0.16 -2.67
C ILE A 50 -0.53 1.22 -3.41
N GLU A 51 -0.28 2.34 -2.74
CA GLU A 51 0.52 3.43 -3.25
C GLU A 51 1.64 3.76 -2.27
N ILE A 52 2.84 4.04 -2.77
CA ILE A 52 3.92 4.69 -2.03
C ILE A 52 4.32 5.92 -2.84
N LYS A 53 4.32 7.09 -2.21
CA LYS A 53 4.63 8.36 -2.87
C LYS A 53 5.94 8.92 -2.36
N SER A 54 6.76 9.50 -3.23
CA SER A 54 7.97 10.22 -2.82
C SER A 54 8.37 11.27 -3.85
N ALA A 55 9.05 12.32 -3.39
CA ALA A 55 9.74 13.28 -4.26
C ALA A 55 11.09 12.74 -4.77
N SER A 56 11.66 11.72 -4.11
CA SER A 56 12.91 11.12 -4.55
C SER A 56 12.66 9.99 -5.54
N GLU A 57 13.01 10.24 -6.81
CA GLU A 57 12.93 9.23 -7.86
C GLU A 57 13.90 8.06 -7.60
N GLN A 58 15.06 8.35 -7.03
CA GLN A 58 16.04 7.32 -6.69
C GLN A 58 15.48 6.32 -5.67
N LEU A 59 14.89 6.81 -4.58
CA LEU A 59 14.22 5.96 -3.58
C LEU A 59 13.12 5.11 -4.22
N LEU A 60 12.24 5.73 -5.04
CA LEU A 60 11.16 4.98 -5.70
C LEU A 60 11.68 3.95 -6.68
N ASN A 61 12.74 4.24 -7.44
CA ASN A 61 13.32 3.27 -8.35
C ASN A 61 13.91 2.07 -7.60
N GLN A 62 14.59 2.30 -6.46
CA GLN A 62 15.09 1.20 -5.62
C GLN A 62 13.95 0.35 -5.06
N VAL A 63 12.89 0.97 -4.54
CA VAL A 63 11.70 0.25 -4.05
C VAL A 63 11.02 -0.52 -5.17
N ASN A 64 10.84 0.11 -6.33
CA ASN A 64 10.21 -0.51 -7.50
C ASN A 64 10.97 -1.73 -7.99
N ASN A 65 12.29 -1.60 -8.15
CA ASN A 65 13.14 -2.70 -8.61
C ASN A 65 13.12 -3.87 -7.61
N THR A 66 13.26 -3.56 -6.31
CA THR A 66 13.18 -4.57 -5.24
C THR A 66 11.85 -5.32 -5.25
N LEU A 67 10.74 -4.60 -5.50
CA LEU A 67 9.41 -5.20 -5.62
C LEU A 67 9.28 -6.06 -6.89
N GLN A 68 9.79 -5.58 -8.04
CA GLN A 68 9.73 -6.31 -9.31
C GLN A 68 10.58 -7.58 -9.31
N GLU A 69 11.74 -7.58 -8.64
CA GLU A 69 12.55 -8.78 -8.39
C GLU A 69 11.80 -9.86 -7.60
N ARG A 70 10.78 -9.45 -6.85
CA ARG A 70 9.85 -10.33 -6.15
C ARG A 70 8.54 -10.49 -6.88
N GLU A 71 8.50 -10.23 -8.18
CA GLU A 71 7.33 -10.36 -9.07
C GLU A 71 6.08 -9.62 -8.55
N PHE A 72 6.27 -8.48 -7.90
CA PHE A 72 5.20 -7.51 -7.72
C PHE A 72 5.01 -6.75 -9.04
N ASP A 73 3.77 -6.68 -9.49
CA ASP A 73 3.36 -5.90 -10.65
C ASP A 73 3.16 -4.44 -10.22
N THR A 74 4.19 -3.64 -10.45
CA THR A 74 4.28 -2.25 -10.04
C THR A 74 4.33 -1.32 -11.25
N SER A 75 3.72 -0.14 -11.10
CA SER A 75 3.87 0.96 -12.07
C SER A 75 4.29 2.24 -11.36
N ILE A 76 5.24 2.97 -11.92
CA ILE A 76 5.60 4.31 -11.47
C ILE A 76 4.77 5.33 -12.23
N ARG A 77 4.19 6.31 -11.52
CA ARG A 77 3.46 7.44 -12.11
C ARG A 77 3.98 8.74 -11.54
N ALA A 78 4.47 9.61 -12.42
CA ALA A 78 4.81 10.98 -12.06
C ALA A 78 3.54 11.82 -11.85
N SER A 79 3.56 12.66 -10.83
CA SER A 79 2.58 13.70 -10.58
C SER A 79 3.05 15.01 -11.20
N LYS A 80 2.20 15.60 -12.04
CA LYS A 80 2.51 16.88 -12.70
C LYS A 80 2.34 18.09 -11.77
N THR A 81 1.65 17.92 -10.63
CA THR A 81 1.20 19.04 -9.79
C THR A 81 2.12 19.33 -8.61
N ASP A 82 2.81 18.32 -8.08
CA ASP A 82 3.61 18.43 -6.84
C ASP A 82 5.03 17.88 -6.98
N SER A 83 5.49 17.65 -8.21
CA SER A 83 6.84 17.14 -8.52
C SER A 83 7.21 15.87 -7.75
N THR A 84 6.22 15.03 -7.44
CA THR A 84 6.42 13.72 -6.82
C THR A 84 6.13 12.61 -7.81
N SER A 85 6.65 11.43 -7.51
CA SER A 85 6.28 10.19 -8.19
C SER A 85 5.66 9.23 -7.19
N ARG A 86 4.99 8.20 -7.71
CA ARG A 86 4.39 7.16 -6.88
C ARG A 86 4.51 5.80 -7.53
N ILE A 87 4.77 4.80 -6.70
CA ILE A 87 4.63 3.39 -7.06
C ILE A 87 3.19 2.99 -6.79
N LEU A 88 2.57 2.29 -7.74
CA LEU A 88 1.23 1.78 -7.63
C LEU A 88 1.23 0.26 -7.84
N LEU A 89 0.64 -0.47 -6.88
CA LEU A 89 0.31 -1.88 -7.00
C LEU A 89 -1.20 -2.04 -7.00
N SER A 90 -1.74 -2.77 -7.97
CA SER A 90 -3.17 -2.77 -8.26
C SER A 90 -3.78 -4.17 -8.23
N GLY A 91 -4.99 -4.27 -7.67
CA GLY A 91 -5.81 -5.47 -7.70
C GLY A 91 -5.53 -6.46 -6.57
N LYS A 92 -6.49 -7.39 -6.39
CA LYS A 92 -6.53 -8.38 -5.30
C LYS A 92 -5.26 -9.24 -5.24
N ARG A 93 -4.71 -9.62 -6.39
CA ARG A 93 -3.47 -10.41 -6.47
C ARG A 93 -2.31 -9.70 -5.78
N MET A 94 -2.11 -8.42 -6.08
CA MET A 94 -1.02 -7.63 -5.50
C MET A 94 -1.24 -7.32 -4.02
N LEU A 95 -2.47 -7.01 -3.62
CA LEU A 95 -2.79 -6.82 -2.20
C LEU A 95 -2.54 -8.09 -1.37
N SER A 96 -2.93 -9.26 -1.88
CA SER A 96 -2.70 -10.54 -1.21
C SER A 96 -1.20 -10.83 -1.06
N LYS A 97 -0.43 -10.65 -2.15
CA LYS A 97 1.03 -10.82 -2.14
C LYS A 97 1.71 -9.85 -1.15
N TRP A 98 1.28 -8.59 -1.14
CA TRP A 98 1.78 -7.60 -0.19
C TRP A 98 1.52 -8.03 1.24
N LYS A 99 0.29 -8.44 1.57
CA LYS A 99 -0.06 -8.88 2.92
C LYS A 99 0.78 -10.08 3.38
N LYS A 100 1.06 -11.01 2.46
CA LYS A 100 1.86 -12.21 2.72
C LYS A 100 3.34 -11.89 2.95
N GLU A 101 3.94 -11.04 2.12
CA GLU A 101 5.40 -10.89 2.08
C GLU A 101 5.94 -9.67 2.84
N ILE A 102 5.17 -8.58 2.89
CA ILE A 102 5.57 -7.30 3.50
C ILE A 102 4.71 -7.02 4.74
N GLY A 103 3.40 -7.15 4.59
CA GLY A 103 2.42 -6.91 5.64
C GLY A 103 2.10 -5.43 5.86
N PHE A 104 1.23 -5.19 6.84
CA PHE A 104 0.89 -3.86 7.36
C PHE A 104 1.14 -3.88 8.86
N SER A 105 1.53 -2.74 9.42
CA SER A 105 1.74 -2.54 10.85
C SER A 105 0.84 -1.47 11.45
N ASP A 106 0.41 -0.46 10.68
CA ASP A 106 -0.58 0.50 11.16
C ASP A 106 -1.98 -0.10 11.26
N GLN A 107 -2.63 0.13 12.41
CA GLN A 107 -3.97 -0.39 12.71
C GLN A 107 -5.05 0.21 11.80
N LYS A 108 -4.88 1.45 11.31
CA LYS A 108 -5.84 2.04 10.37
C LYS A 108 -5.73 1.35 9.01
N THR A 109 -4.54 1.01 8.55
CA THR A 109 -4.38 0.24 7.31
C THR A 109 -4.83 -1.21 7.47
N ILE A 110 -4.51 -1.88 8.58
CA ILE A 110 -4.96 -3.24 8.88
C ILE A 110 -6.48 -3.33 8.86
N SER A 111 -7.18 -2.45 9.59
CA SER A 111 -8.65 -2.43 9.61
C SER A 111 -9.29 -2.13 8.25
N LYS A 112 -8.61 -1.39 7.37
CA LYS A 112 -9.03 -1.19 5.96
C LYS A 112 -8.97 -2.52 5.19
N TYR A 113 -7.84 -3.20 5.30
CA TYR A 113 -7.61 -4.49 4.66
C TYR A 113 -8.59 -5.55 5.15
N GLU A 114 -8.77 -5.69 6.47
CA GLU A 114 -9.64 -6.70 7.06
C GLU A 114 -11.10 -6.52 6.65
N MET A 115 -11.63 -5.29 6.75
CA MET A 115 -13.00 -5.01 6.31
C MET A 115 -13.20 -5.39 4.83
N TRP A 116 -12.29 -4.97 3.96
CA TRP A 116 -12.36 -5.32 2.54
C TRP A 116 -12.22 -6.83 2.30
N ASN A 117 -11.36 -7.51 3.06
CA ASN A 117 -11.13 -8.94 2.93
C ASN A 117 -12.37 -9.76 3.32
N HIS A 118 -13.13 -9.32 4.32
CA HIS A 118 -14.38 -9.97 4.73
C HIS A 118 -15.55 -9.63 3.79
N LEU A 119 -15.69 -8.39 3.35
CA LEU A 119 -16.85 -7.93 2.56
C LEU A 119 -16.67 -8.12 1.04
N GLY A 120 -15.43 -8.17 0.55
CA GLY A 120 -15.10 -8.07 -0.87
C GLY A 120 -15.13 -6.64 -1.42
N PHE A 121 -15.55 -5.65 -0.63
CA PHE A 121 -15.58 -4.23 -0.96
C PHE A 121 -15.29 -3.37 0.27
N TYR A 122 -15.02 -2.09 0.06
CA TYR A 122 -14.72 -1.11 1.11
C TYR A 122 -15.86 -0.11 1.26
N ILE A 123 -16.29 0.14 2.49
CA ILE A 123 -17.31 1.15 2.80
C ILE A 123 -16.62 2.50 3.03
N PRO A 124 -16.79 3.49 2.14
CA PRO A 124 -16.14 4.79 2.27
C PRO A 124 -16.61 5.54 3.53
N ARG A 125 -15.81 6.52 3.98
CA ARG A 125 -16.12 7.39 5.12
C ARG A 125 -16.34 6.68 6.46
N THR A 126 -15.93 5.41 6.57
CA THR A 126 -15.87 4.68 7.83
C THR A 126 -14.65 5.09 8.64
N SER A 127 -14.84 5.41 9.92
CA SER A 127 -13.75 5.69 10.84
C SER A 127 -13.01 4.40 11.24
N HIS A 128 -11.90 4.51 11.96
CA HIS A 128 -11.23 3.32 12.50
C HIS A 128 -12.09 2.56 13.53
N PRO A 129 -12.76 3.22 14.50
CA PRO A 129 -13.74 2.57 15.36
C PRO A 129 -14.87 1.86 14.61
N ASP A 130 -15.48 2.49 13.61
CA ASP A 130 -16.59 1.89 12.85
C ASP A 130 -16.16 0.58 12.18
N ARG A 131 -14.97 0.58 11.57
CA ARG A 131 -14.41 -0.60 10.93
C ARG A 131 -14.21 -1.74 11.92
N LYS A 132 -13.77 -1.46 13.16
CA LYS A 132 -13.62 -2.50 14.19
C LYS A 132 -14.96 -3.15 14.54
N VAL A 133 -16.01 -2.35 14.72
CA VAL A 133 -17.37 -2.86 15.00
C VAL A 133 -17.86 -3.75 13.87
N ILE A 134 -17.70 -3.30 12.62
CA ILE A 134 -18.09 -4.06 11.43
C ILE A 134 -17.31 -5.39 11.36
N ILE A 135 -15.99 -5.35 11.53
CA ILE A 135 -15.14 -6.55 11.48
C ILE A 135 -15.53 -7.54 12.58
N GLU A 136 -15.81 -7.06 13.80
CA GLU A 136 -16.22 -7.91 14.91
C GLU A 136 -17.56 -8.60 14.65
N ALA A 137 -18.55 -7.85 14.14
CA ALA A 137 -19.83 -8.43 13.75
C ALA A 137 -19.67 -9.49 12.64
N LEU A 138 -18.79 -9.26 11.66
CA LEU A 138 -18.55 -10.22 10.57
C LEU A 138 -17.90 -11.52 11.04
N LYS A 139 -17.05 -11.47 12.07
CA LYS A 139 -16.44 -12.67 12.67
C LYS A 139 -17.46 -13.57 13.35
N GLN A 140 -18.48 -12.99 13.99
CA GLN A 140 -19.54 -13.73 14.68
C GLN A 140 -20.48 -14.47 13.73
N ILE A 141 -20.59 -14.02 12.47
CA ILE A 141 -21.45 -14.65 11.44
C ILE A 141 -20.79 -15.90 10.83
N HIS A 142 -19.46 -16.01 10.91
CA HIS A 142 -18.69 -17.11 10.31
C HIS A 142 -18.21 -18.13 11.36
N LEU A 143 -18.70 -18.03 12.60
CA LEU A 143 -18.57 -19.02 13.68
C LEU A 143 -19.90 -19.76 13.83
#